data_AF-A0A4S0JME5-F1
#
_entry.id   AF-A0A4S0JME5-F1
#
_cell.length_a   1.000
_cell.length_b   1.000
_cell.length_c   1.000
_cell.angle_alpha   90.00
_cell.angle_beta   90.00
_cell.angle_gamma   90.00
#
_symmetry.space_group_name_H-M   'P 1'
#
loop_
_entity.id
_entity.type
_entity.pdbx_description
1 polymer ?
#
loop_
_entity_poly.entity_id
_entity_poly.type
_entity_poly.pdbx_seq_one_letter_code
_entity_poly.pdbx_strand_id
1 'polypeptide(L)'
;TGRRNNANELSRDEWLGLMLDREVAMRADKRVRNRLASARLRFPEACIEDIDFAAPRGLDRRSTMALAQGEWLKAHENLIVTGQTGTGKSWLACAFGRQAARLDHSVLYA
;
A
#
# COMPACT_ATOMS: atom_id res chain seq x y z
N THR A 1 -37.99 -5.21 37.84
CA THR A 1 -37.88 -4.31 36.68
C THR A 1 -36.72 -3.38 36.90
N GLY A 2 -35.72 -3.34 36.01
CA GLY A 2 -34.57 -2.44 36.16
C GLY A 2 -33.31 -3.00 35.52
N ARG A 3 -33.16 -2.75 34.23
CA ARG A 3 -32.17 -3.30 33.30
C ARG A 3 -30.79 -2.64 33.48
N ARG A 4 -29.76 -3.48 33.70
CA ARG A 4 -28.31 -3.29 33.50
C ARG A 4 -27.82 -1.94 32.94
N ASN A 5 -26.98 -1.22 33.70
CA ASN A 5 -26.09 -0.16 33.22
C ASN A 5 -24.67 -0.73 33.02
N ASN A 6 -24.38 -1.28 31.82
CA ASN A 6 -23.03 -1.72 31.42
C ASN A 6 -22.48 -0.81 30.30
N ALA A 7 -22.43 0.50 30.54
CA ALA A 7 -21.97 1.49 29.56
C ALA A 7 -21.23 2.69 30.19
N ASN A 8 -20.65 2.52 31.39
CA ASN A 8 -19.62 3.40 31.94
C ASN A 8 -18.29 2.67 31.78
N GLU A 9 -17.18 3.24 31.36
CA GLU A 9 -16.77 4.58 30.94
C GLU A 9 -15.36 4.26 30.44
N LEU A 10 -15.01 4.51 29.17
CA LEU A 10 -13.59 4.42 28.79
C LEU A 10 -12.83 5.31 29.77
N SER A 11 -11.83 4.76 30.45
CA SER A 11 -10.95 5.57 31.29
C SER A 11 -10.38 6.69 30.42
N ARG A 12 -10.08 7.85 31.03
CA ARG A 12 -9.54 8.99 30.27
C ARG A 12 -8.31 8.59 29.44
N ASP A 13 -7.50 7.69 29.96
CA ASP A 13 -6.30 7.18 29.31
C ASP A 13 -6.63 6.32 28.08
N GLU A 14 -7.64 5.44 28.16
CA GLU A 14 -8.08 4.63 27.01
C GLU A 14 -8.73 5.51 25.93
N TRP A 15 -9.52 6.50 26.33
CA TRP A 15 -10.10 7.46 25.38
C TRP A 15 -9.02 8.30 24.70
N LEU A 16 -8.02 8.78 25.44
CA LEU A 16 -6.85 9.48 24.89
C LEU A 16 -6.06 8.57 23.94
N GLY A 17 -5.87 7.30 24.30
CA GLY A 17 -5.24 6.29 23.44
C GLY A 17 -5.96 6.16 22.09
N LEU A 18 -7.29 6.01 22.11
CA LEU A 18 -8.11 5.91 20.89
C LEU A 18 -8.01 7.17 20.02
N MET A 19 -8.00 8.36 20.64
CA MET A 19 -7.83 9.61 19.90
C MET A 19 -6.45 9.72 19.24
N LEU A 20 -5.40 9.30 19.96
CA LEU A 20 -4.04 9.30 19.44
C LEU A 20 -3.89 8.33 18.27
N ASP A 21 -4.41 7.11 18.41
CA ASP A 21 -4.41 6.11 17.34
C ASP A 21 -5.12 6.62 16.08
N ARG A 22 -6.25 7.30 16.26
CA ARG A 22 -6.99 7.92 15.16
C ARG A 22 -6.17 8.98 14.44
N GLU A 23 -5.51 9.88 15.17
CA GLU A 23 -4.67 10.93 14.57
C GLU A 23 -3.47 10.33 13.84
N VAL A 24 -2.82 9.31 14.42
CA VAL A 24 -1.70 8.59 13.79
C VAL A 24 -2.16 7.97 12.46
N ALA A 25 -3.30 7.27 12.46
CA ALA A 25 -3.87 6.69 11.26
C ALA A 25 -4.21 7.77 10.21
N MET A 26 -4.86 8.87 10.61
CA MET A 26 -5.19 9.98 9.70
C MET A 26 -3.95 10.61 9.06
N ARG A 27 -2.86 10.76 9.83
CA ARG A 27 -1.59 11.26 9.29
C ARG A 27 -0.97 10.28 8.32
N ALA A 28 -0.99 8.97 8.62
CA ALA A 28 -0.50 7.94 7.71
C ALA A 28 -1.27 7.95 6.38
N ASP A 29 -2.60 7.97 6.44
CA ASP A 29 -3.47 8.06 5.26
C ASP A 29 -3.19 9.32 4.44
N LYS A 30 -3.01 10.46 5.11
CA LYS A 30 -2.67 11.73 4.44
C LYS A 30 -1.33 11.66 3.73
N ARG A 31 -0.30 11.05 4.35
CA ARG A 31 1.02 10.87 3.72
C ARG A 31 0.93 10.01 2.48
N VAL A 32 0.28 8.84 2.55
CA VAL A 32 0.12 7.94 1.40
C VAL A 32 -0.64 8.63 0.26
N ARG A 33 -1.77 9.29 0.56
CA ARG A 33 -2.54 10.04 -0.46
C ARG A 33 -1.71 11.10 -1.15
N ASN A 34 -0.95 11.88 -0.40
CA ASN A 34 -0.09 12.93 -0.96
C ASN A 34 1.00 12.34 -1.87
N ARG A 35 1.65 11.24 -1.45
CA ARG A 35 2.66 10.56 -2.26
C ARG A 35 2.09 9.98 -3.55
N LEU A 36 0.91 9.37 -3.49
CA LEU A 36 0.22 8.86 -4.68
C LEU A 36 -0.16 10.00 -5.64
N ALA A 37 -0.63 11.13 -5.11
CA ALA A 37 -0.94 12.31 -5.93
C ALA A 37 0.32 12.87 -6.62
N SER A 38 1.46 12.92 -5.93
CA SER A 38 2.72 13.37 -6.55
C SER A 38 3.31 12.36 -7.54
N ALA A 39 3.01 11.07 -7.39
CA ALA A 39 3.61 10.01 -8.20
C ALA A 39 3.19 10.02 -9.66
N ARG A 40 2.02 10.61 -10.00
CA ARG A 40 1.51 10.71 -11.38
C ARG A 40 1.48 9.37 -12.12
N LEU A 41 1.10 8.31 -11.41
CA LEU A 41 1.01 6.96 -11.97
C LEU A 41 0.06 6.95 -13.18
N ARG A 42 0.47 6.30 -14.28
CA ARG A 42 -0.38 6.14 -15.46
C ARG A 42 -1.65 5.33 -15.17
N PHE A 43 -1.55 4.35 -14.27
CA PHE A 43 -2.66 3.54 -13.77
C PHE A 43 -2.76 3.70 -12.24
N PRO A 44 -3.41 4.77 -11.73
CA PRO A 44 -3.48 5.07 -10.30
C PRO A 44 -4.11 3.96 -9.45
N GLU A 45 -5.05 3.22 -10.03
CA GLU A 45 -5.77 2.10 -9.45
C GLU A 45 -4.99 0.78 -9.45
N ALA A 46 -3.87 0.68 -10.17
CA ALA A 46 -3.07 -0.53 -10.21
C ALA A 46 -2.59 -0.92 -8.79
N CYS A 47 -2.89 -2.14 -8.37
CA CYS A 47 -2.50 -2.66 -7.07
C CYS A 47 -1.91 -4.07 -7.18
N ILE A 48 -1.10 -4.47 -6.20
CA ILE A 48 -0.42 -5.76 -6.21
C ILE A 48 -1.44 -6.91 -6.05
N GLU A 49 -2.53 -6.62 -5.35
CA GLU A 49 -3.62 -7.54 -5.07
C GLU A 49 -4.38 -7.95 -6.35
N ASP A 50 -4.42 -7.09 -7.37
CA ASP A 50 -5.09 -7.33 -8.65
C ASP A 50 -4.18 -8.02 -9.70
N ILE A 51 -2.99 -8.47 -9.32
CA ILE A 51 -2.09 -9.17 -10.25
C ILE A 51 -2.70 -10.53 -10.65
N ASP A 52 -3.03 -10.65 -11.94
CA ASP A 52 -3.37 -11.94 -12.53
C ASP A 52 -2.09 -12.80 -12.74
N PHE A 53 -2.00 -13.87 -11.96
CA PHE A 53 -0.94 -14.89 -12.05
C PHE A 53 -1.33 -16.09 -12.92
N ALA A 54 -2.59 -16.20 -13.36
CA ALA A 54 -3.02 -17.23 -14.30
C ALA A 54 -2.63 -16.87 -15.75
N ALA A 55 -2.44 -15.58 -16.04
CA ALA A 55 -1.96 -15.12 -17.33
C ALA A 55 -0.60 -15.74 -17.71
N PRO A 56 -0.38 -16.17 -18.97
CA PRO A 56 0.83 -16.85 -19.43
C PRO A 56 1.99 -15.87 -19.68
N ARG A 57 2.34 -15.07 -18.67
CA ARG A 57 3.41 -14.06 -18.71
C ARG A 57 4.63 -14.40 -17.84
N GLY A 58 4.66 -15.60 -17.28
CA GLY A 58 5.81 -16.12 -16.53
C GLY A 58 6.08 -15.44 -15.19
N LEU A 59 5.07 -14.81 -14.57
CA LEU A 59 5.20 -14.21 -13.25
C LEU A 59 5.05 -15.28 -12.16
N ASP A 60 6.11 -15.49 -11.38
CA ASP A 60 6.01 -16.29 -10.17
C ASP A 60 5.35 -15.49 -9.04
N ARG A 61 4.31 -16.07 -8.44
CA ARG A 61 3.55 -15.45 -7.34
C ARG A 61 4.42 -15.21 -6.12
N ARG A 62 5.25 -16.20 -5.75
CA ARG A 62 6.07 -16.13 -4.53
C ARG A 62 7.07 -14.98 -4.62
N SER A 63 7.80 -14.90 -5.73
CA SER A 63 8.79 -13.85 -5.99
C SER A 63 8.13 -12.48 -6.07
N THR A 64 6.98 -12.37 -6.73
CA THR A 64 6.23 -11.10 -6.83
C THR A 64 5.77 -10.60 -5.47
N MET A 65 5.24 -11.48 -4.62
CA MET A 65 4.80 -11.11 -3.27
C MET A 65 5.97 -10.78 -2.34
N ALA A 66 7.14 -11.40 -2.53
CA ALA A 66 8.36 -11.04 -1.81
C ALA A 66 8.82 -9.61 -2.18
N LEU A 67 8.83 -9.27 -3.47
CA LEU A 67 9.11 -7.91 -3.92
C LEU A 67 8.10 -6.89 -3.38
N ALA A 68 6.84 -7.27 -3.22
CA ALA A 68 5.79 -6.41 -2.68
C ALA A 68 5.97 -6.06 -1.18
N GLN A 69 6.81 -6.81 -0.44
CA GLN A 69 7.18 -6.46 0.93
C GLN A 69 8.12 -5.25 0.98
N GLY A 70 8.81 -4.94 -0.13
CA GLY A 70 9.64 -3.74 -0.27
C GLY A 70 10.99 -3.80 0.45
N GLU A 71 11.50 -4.98 0.82
CA GLU A 71 12.87 -5.09 1.38
C GLU A 71 13.93 -4.55 0.42
N TRP A 72 13.75 -4.76 -0.89
CA TRP A 72 14.61 -4.20 -1.94
C TRP A 72 14.60 -2.65 -1.97
N LEU A 73 13.50 -2.00 -1.60
CA LEU A 73 13.42 -0.54 -1.49
C LEU A 73 14.29 -0.03 -0.34
N LYS A 74 14.30 -0.75 0.80
CA LYS A 74 15.14 -0.44 1.97
C LYS A 74 16.61 -0.71 1.68
N ALA A 75 16.89 -1.74 0.89
CA ALA A 75 18.24 -2.11 0.45
C ALA A 75 18.77 -1.23 -0.70
N HIS A 76 17.98 -0.29 -1.22
CA HIS A 76 18.31 0.54 -2.38
C HIS A 76 18.66 -0.27 -3.65
N GLU A 77 17.98 -1.40 -3.83
CA GLU A 77 18.14 -2.26 -5.00
C GLU A 77 17.22 -1.84 -6.14
N ASN A 78 17.50 -2.32 -7.35
CA ASN A 78 16.73 -1.99 -8.55
C ASN A 78 15.78 -3.14 -8.93
N LEU A 79 14.50 -2.82 -9.13
CA LEU A 79 13.53 -3.72 -9.75
C LEU A 79 13.38 -3.40 -11.23
N ILE A 80 13.73 -4.36 -12.10
CA ILE A 80 13.63 -4.22 -13.55
C ILE A 80 12.48 -5.09 -14.07
N VAL A 81 11.53 -4.49 -14.78
CA VAL A 81 10.37 -5.21 -15.36
C VAL A 81 10.57 -5.39 -16.87
N THR A 82 10.80 -6.62 -17.31
CA THR A 82 11.08 -6.97 -18.71
C THR A 82 9.99 -7.84 -19.33
N GLY A 83 9.86 -7.80 -20.67
CA GLY A 83 8.93 -8.66 -21.41
C GLY A 83 8.37 -7.99 -22.67
N GLN A 84 7.67 -8.76 -23.50
CA GLN A 84 7.07 -8.30 -24.77
C GLN A 84 6.09 -7.13 -24.55
N THR A 85 5.86 -6.32 -25.58
CA THR A 85 4.84 -5.26 -25.54
C THR A 85 3.45 -5.85 -25.27
N GLY A 86 2.58 -5.10 -24.60
CA GLY A 86 1.22 -5.56 -24.26
C GLY A 86 1.09 -6.50 -23.05
N THR A 87 2.17 -6.97 -22.43
CA THR A 87 2.10 -7.91 -21.27
C THR A 87 1.80 -7.26 -19.91
N GLY A 88 1.44 -5.97 -19.89
CA GLY A 88 1.07 -5.26 -18.66
C GLY A 88 2.22 -4.70 -17.83
N LYS A 89 3.44 -4.57 -18.38
CA LYS A 89 4.60 -4.03 -17.66
C LYS A 89 4.37 -2.65 -17.04
N SER A 90 3.78 -1.71 -17.80
CA SER A 90 3.47 -0.37 -17.29
C SER A 90 2.45 -0.40 -16.15
N TRP A 91 1.50 -1.34 -16.21
CA TRP A 91 0.55 -1.56 -15.13
C TRP A 91 1.23 -2.14 -13.89
N LEU A 92 2.10 -3.15 -14.05
CA LEU A 92 2.90 -3.71 -12.95
C LEU A 92 3.80 -2.66 -12.29
N ALA A 93 4.45 -1.81 -13.08
CA ALA A 93 5.25 -0.69 -12.56
C ALA A 93 4.40 0.27 -11.72
N CYS A 94 3.16 0.58 -12.15
CA CYS A 94 2.24 1.38 -11.36
C CYS A 94 1.79 0.66 -10.09
N ALA A 95 1.52 -0.66 -10.14
CA ALA A 95 1.15 -1.45 -8.96
C ALA A 95 2.26 -1.47 -7.90
N PHE A 96 3.51 -1.70 -8.32
CA PHE A 96 4.68 -1.61 -7.44
C PHE A 96 4.91 -0.18 -6.94
N GLY A 97 4.72 0.84 -7.78
CA GLY A 97 4.77 2.24 -7.36
C GLY A 97 3.73 2.56 -6.29
N ARG A 98 2.48 2.12 -6.46
CA ARG A 98 1.43 2.28 -5.45
C ARG A 98 1.79 1.57 -4.15
N GLN A 99 2.35 0.37 -4.24
CA GLN A 99 2.81 -0.38 -3.07
C GLN A 99 3.98 0.31 -2.35
N ALA A 100 4.96 0.83 -3.08
CA ALA A 100 6.07 1.60 -2.50
C ALA A 100 5.55 2.83 -1.73
N ALA A 101 4.55 3.54 -2.26
CA ALA A 101 3.92 4.66 -1.57
C ALA A 101 3.21 4.25 -0.26
N ARG A 102 2.58 3.05 -0.23
CA ARG A 102 1.98 2.47 0.99
C ARG A 102 3.04 2.10 2.02
N LEU A 103 4.24 1.72 1.57
CA LEU A 103 5.41 1.46 2.41
C LEU A 103 6.18 2.74 2.80
N ASP A 104 5.54 3.91 2.66
CA ASP A 104 6.09 5.22 3.05
C ASP A 104 7.26 5.72 2.16
N HIS A 105 7.46 5.16 0.96
CA HIS A 105 8.46 5.62 0.00
C HIS A 105 7.91 6.66 -0.99
N SER A 106 8.72 7.65 -1.36
CA SER A 106 8.40 8.59 -2.43
C SER A 106 8.47 7.91 -3.79
N VAL A 107 7.54 8.23 -4.68
CA VAL A 107 7.40 7.58 -5.99
C VAL A 107 7.20 8.65 -7.05
N LEU A 108 7.77 8.42 -8.23
CA LEU A 108 7.58 9.24 -9.42
C LEU A 108 7.46 8.31 -10.63
N TYR A 109 6.45 8.53 -11.46
CA TYR A 109 6.28 7.91 -12.77
C TYR A 109 6.37 9.02 -13.83
N ALA A 110 7.35 8.91 -14.72
CA ALA A 110 7.65 9.88 -15.78
C ALA A 110 7.66 9.21 -17.15
#